data_AF-A0A4U9TDE9-F1
#
_entry.id   AF-A0A4U9TDE9-F1
#
_cell.length_a   1.000
_cell.length_b   1.000
_cell.length_c   1.000
_cell.angle_alpha   90.00
_cell.angle_beta   90.00
_cell.angle_gamma   90.00
#
_symmetry.space_group_name_H-M   'P 1'
#
loop_
_entity.id
_entity.type
_entity.pdbx_description
1 polymer ?
#
loop_
_entity_poly.entity_id
_entity_poly.type
_entity_poly.pdbx_seq_one_letter_code
_entity_poly.pdbx_strand_id
1 'polypeptide(L)' 'MSFRLFGGYSKTQADAWDINQGHQSERTGTYANTLPAGREGVIDKNIDALLSWEFAHLQTLDFQYAYGRQG' A
#
# COMPACT_ATOMS: atom_id res chain seq x y z
N MET A 1 -18.63 10.78 -24.80
CA MET A 1 -17.27 10.51 -24.27
C MET A 1 -17.23 10.88 -22.80
N SER A 2 -16.67 10.01 -21.97
CA SER A 2 -16.48 10.26 -20.54
C SER A 2 -15.06 9.88 -20.12
N PHE A 3 -14.58 10.54 -19.06
CA PHE A 3 -13.28 10.26 -18.47
C PHE A 3 -13.43 10.18 -16.95
N ARG A 4 -12.83 9.16 -16.36
CA ARG A 4 -12.74 9.00 -14.91
C ARG A 4 -11.28 8.82 -14.52
N LEU A 5 -10.88 9.55 -13.48
CA LEU A 5 -9.56 9.44 -12.86
C LEU A 5 -9.75 9.36 -11.35
N PHE A 6 -9.16 8.36 -10.73
CA PHE A 6 -9.09 8.28 -9.27
C PHE A 6 -7.75 7.70 -8.84
N GLY A 7 -7.40 7.94 -7.59
CA GLY A 7 -6.15 7.48 -7.01
C GLY A 7 -6.13 7.75 -5.52
N GLY A 8 -5.20 7.09 -4.85
CA GLY A 8 -5.11 7.06 -3.40
C GLY A 8 -3.67 7.14 -2.93
N TYR A 9 -3.53 7.75 -1.75
CA TYR A 9 -2.32 7.72 -0.95
C TYR A 9 -2.71 7.33 0.47
N SER A 10 -2.07 6.28 0.99
CA SER A 10 -2.19 5.94 2.41
C SER A 10 -0.83 5.60 3.01
N LYS A 11 -0.67 5.92 4.29
CA LYS A 11 0.55 5.65 5.03
C LYS A 11 0.21 5.22 6.45
N THR A 12 0.79 4.11 6.88
CA THR A 12 0.78 3.67 8.28
C THR A 12 2.15 3.89 8.92
N GLN A 13 2.16 4.03 10.24
CA GLN A 13 3.39 4.10 11.02
C GLN A 13 3.84 2.68 11.39
N ALA A 14 5.15 2.48 11.46
CA ALA A 14 5.72 1.30 12.10
C ALA A 14 5.49 1.38 13.61
N ASP A 15 5.36 0.23 14.26
CA ASP A 15 5.39 0.16 15.71
C ASP A 15 6.74 0.68 16.23
N ALA A 16 6.76 1.23 17.45
CA ALA A 16 7.99 1.73 18.06
C ALA A 16 9.01 0.60 18.26
N TRP A 17 10.30 0.91 18.11
CA TRP A 17 11.40 -0.06 18.21
C TRP A 17 11.45 -0.76 19.59
N ASP A 18 11.03 -0.04 20.63
CA ASP A 18 11.01 -0.41 22.03
C ASP A 18 9.61 -0.77 22.54
N ILE A 19 8.62 -0.98 21.67
CA ILE A 19 7.23 -1.28 22.05
C ILE A 19 7.13 -2.46 23.04
N ASN A 20 8.08 -3.39 22.99
CA ASN A 20 8.12 -4.57 23.84
C ASN A 20 9.05 -4.45 25.05
N GLN A 21 9.67 -3.29 25.32
CA GLN A 21 10.61 -3.12 26.42
C GLN A 21 9.98 -3.52 27.76
N GLY A 22 10.66 -4.38 28.54
CA GLY A 22 10.16 -4.88 29.83
C GLY A 22 9.15 -6.04 29.74
N HIS A 23 8.71 -6.42 28.54
CA HIS A 23 7.77 -7.52 28.30
C HIS A 23 8.33 -8.60 27.35
N GLN A 24 9.65 -8.60 27.15
CA GLN A 24 10.36 -9.51 26.26
C GLN A 24 10.67 -10.82 26.99
N SER A 25 10.55 -11.96 26.31
CA SER A 25 11.15 -13.20 26.82
C SER A 25 12.66 -13.02 26.96
N GLU A 26 13.25 -13.64 27.99
CA GLU A 26 14.70 -13.61 28.20
C GLU A 26 15.41 -14.18 26.95
N ARG A 27 16.24 -13.35 26.29
CA ARG A 27 16.98 -13.77 25.09
C ARG A 27 18.43 -14.04 25.45
N THR A 28 18.92 -15.21 25.06
CA THR A 28 20.27 -15.69 25.39
C THR A 28 21.03 -16.12 24.12
N GLY A 29 22.34 -16.36 24.25
CA GLY A 29 23.17 -16.84 23.14
C GLY A 29 23.21 -15.87 21.95
N THR A 30 23.07 -16.40 20.73
CA THR A 30 23.11 -15.62 19.48
C THR A 30 21.96 -14.61 19.33
N TYR A 31 20.94 -14.70 20.18
CA TYR A 31 19.75 -13.84 20.14
C TYR A 31 19.77 -12.75 21.23
N ALA A 32 20.84 -12.65 22.04
CA ALA A 32 20.92 -11.73 23.18
C ALA A 32 20.68 -10.25 22.81
N ASN A 33 20.99 -9.85 21.57
CA ASN A 33 20.79 -8.48 21.08
C ASN A 33 19.63 -8.34 20.09
N THR A 34 18.72 -9.32 20.02
CA THR A 34 17.59 -9.29 19.08
C THR A 34 16.32 -8.83 19.77
N LEU A 35 15.63 -7.84 19.23
CA LEU A 35 14.32 -7.43 19.72
C LEU A 35 13.21 -8.21 18.99
N PRO A 36 12.07 -8.47 19.63
CA PRO A 36 10.89 -8.95 18.90
C PRO A 36 10.45 -7.88 17.90
N ALA A 37 10.27 -8.25 16.64
CA ALA A 37 9.81 -7.31 15.59
C ALA A 37 8.37 -6.85 15.87
N GLY A 38 8.13 -5.55 15.77
CA GLY A 38 6.79 -4.97 15.70
C GLY A 38 6.24 -4.98 14.27
N ARG A 39 5.05 -4.39 14.05
CA ARG A 39 4.50 -4.19 12.70
C ARG A 39 5.28 -3.11 11.97
N GLU A 40 5.57 -3.36 10.70
CA GLU A 40 6.16 -2.37 9.82
C GLU A 40 5.11 -1.36 9.34
N GLY A 41 5.55 -0.13 9.09
CA GLY A 41 4.76 0.87 8.40
C GLY A 41 4.73 0.56 6.90
N VAL A 42 3.65 0.94 6.23
CA VAL A 42 3.46 0.72 4.80
C VAL A 42 3.00 2.01 4.16
N ILE A 43 3.48 2.28 2.95
CA ILE A 43 2.98 3.34 2.07
C ILE A 43 2.33 2.67 0.86
N ASP A 44 1.07 3.01 0.61
CA ASP A 44 0.35 2.62 -0.60
C ASP A 44 0.08 3.84 -1.48
N LYS A 45 0.35 3.67 -2.79
CA LYS A 45 0.08 4.67 -3.82
C LYS A 45 -0.57 4.00 -5.01
N ASN A 46 -1.68 4.54 -5.50
CA ASN A 46 -2.33 4.03 -6.69
C ASN A 46 -2.97 5.12 -7.54
N ILE A 47 -3.17 4.80 -8.82
CA ILE A 47 -3.87 5.62 -9.80
C ILE A 47 -4.59 4.72 -10.81
N ASP A 48 -5.81 5.09 -11.18
CA ASP A 48 -6.63 4.44 -12.20
C ASP A 48 -7.29 5.50 -13.08
N ALA A 49 -7.16 5.30 -14.39
CA ALA A 49 -7.73 6.14 -15.43
C ALA A 49 -8.57 5.29 -16.38
N LEU A 50 -9.78 5.76 -16.68
CA LEU A 50 -10.68 5.17 -17.66
C LEU A 50 -11.15 6.25 -18.63
N LEU A 51 -10.91 6.04 -19.92
CA LEU A 51 -11.46 6.81 -21.02
C LEU A 51 -12.50 5.96 -21.75
N SER A 52 -13.74 6.44 -21.79
CA SER A 52 -14.83 5.79 -22.52
C SER A 52 -15.26 6.62 -23.72
N TRP A 53 -15.12 6.04 -24.90
CA TRP A 53 -15.39 6.69 -26.18
C TRP A 53 -16.50 5.98 -26.96
N GLU A 54 -17.68 6.60 -26.97
CA GLU A 54 -18.78 6.26 -27.89
C GLU A 54 -18.40 6.70 -29.31
N PHE A 55 -17.79 5.80 -30.10
CA PHE A 55 -17.24 6.13 -31.41
C PHE A 55 -18.23 5.92 -32.56
N ALA A 56 -19.27 5.11 -32.35
CA ALA A 56 -20.39 4.93 -33.29
C ALA A 56 -21.69 4.62 -32.53
N HIS A 57 -22.82 4.63 -33.25
CA HIS A 57 -24.13 4.30 -32.66
C HIS A 57 -24.08 2.91 -32.02
N LEU A 58 -24.39 2.86 -30.71
CA LEU A 58 -24.35 1.64 -29.89
C LEU A 58 -22.97 0.95 -29.82
N GLN A 59 -21.88 1.69 -30.07
CA GLN A 59 -20.51 1.17 -29.98
C GLN A 59 -19.64 2.08 -29.10
N THR A 60 -19.03 1.49 -28.08
CA THR A 60 -18.16 2.17 -27.12
C THR A 60 -16.82 1.46 -27.04
N LEU A 61 -15.73 2.23 -27.01
CA LEU A 61 -14.37 1.77 -26.79
C LEU A 61 -13.85 2.33 -25.47
N ASP A 62 -13.41 1.44 -24.58
CA ASP A 62 -12.89 1.78 -23.27
C ASP A 62 -11.37 1.55 -23.20
N PHE A 63 -10.63 2.58 -22.82
CA PHE A 63 -9.20 2.52 -22.53
C PHE A 63 -8.99 2.65 -21.02
N GLN A 64 -8.38 1.65 -20.40
CA GLN A 64 -8.06 1.66 -18.97
C GLN A 64 -6.55 1.58 -18.73
N TYR A 65 -6.08 2.37 -17.77
CA TYR A 65 -4.73 2.29 -17.24
C TYR A 65 -4.79 2.33 -15.70
N ALA A 66 -4.17 1.34 -15.06
CA ALA A 66 -4.07 1.27 -13.60
C ALA A 66 -2.63 0.99 -13.18
N TYR A 67 -2.15 1.72 -12.16
CA TYR A 67 -0.84 1.52 -11.56
C TYR A 67 -0.93 1.63 -10.04
N GLY A 68 -0.24 0.74 -9.34
CA GLY A 68 -0.18 0.72 -7.89
C GLY A 68 1.19 0.26 -7.40
N ARG A 69 1.62 0.81 -6.26
CA ARG A 69 2.82 0.39 -5.55
C ARG A 69 2.60 0.47 -4.05
N GLN A 70 2.94 -0.63 -3.38
CA GLN A 70 3.01 -0.73 -1.92
C GLN A 70 4.46 -0.99 -1.49
N GLY A 71 4.89 -0.33 -0.41
CA GLY A 71 6.16 -0.60 0.26
C GLY A 71 6.60 0.53 1.19
#